data_AF-A0A0T6XIC3-F1
#
_entry.id   AF-A0A0T6XIC3-F1
#
_cell.length_a   1.000
_cell.length_b   1.000
_cell.length_c   1.000
_cell.angle_alpha   90.00
_cell.angle_beta   90.00
_cell.angle_gamma   90.00
#
_symmetry.space_group_name_H-M   'P 1'
#
loop_
_entity.id
_entity.type
_entity.pdbx_description
1 polymer ?
#
loop_
_entity_poly.entity_id
_entity_poly.type
_entity_poly.pdbx_seq_one_letter_code
_entity_poly.pdbx_strand_id
1 'polypeptide(L)' 'MLKTDDNPEGTPMEVFDGFRTALAGNRAQFYRDVPSGPFSGFNREDGAVHEGVLQNW' A
#
# COMPACT_ATOMS: atom_id res chain seq x y z
N MET A 1 -6.63 -9.68 -3.84
CA MET A 1 -7.27 -9.53 -5.16
C MET A 1 -8.65 -8.92 -4.97
N LEU A 2 -9.16 -8.15 -5.95
CA LEU A 2 -10.45 -7.45 -5.86
C LEU A 2 -11.61 -8.41 -5.58
N LYS A 3 -12.56 -7.96 -4.75
CA LYS A 3 -13.83 -8.64 -4.50
C LYS A 3 -14.71 -8.58 -5.74
N THR A 4 -15.09 -9.74 -6.23
CA THR A 4 -15.99 -9.95 -7.39
C THR A 4 -16.88 -11.15 -7.08
N ASP A 5 -17.86 -11.43 -7.95
CA ASP A 5 -18.72 -12.62 -7.78
C ASP A 5 -17.89 -13.92 -7.79
N ASP A 6 -16.84 -13.98 -8.62
CA ASP A 6 -15.91 -15.11 -8.70
C ASP A 6 -14.83 -15.11 -7.58
N ASN A 7 -14.78 -14.05 -6.77
CA ASN A 7 -13.86 -13.92 -5.63
C ASN A 7 -14.54 -13.17 -4.46
N PRO A 8 -15.51 -13.81 -3.77
CA PRO A 8 -16.35 -13.15 -2.77
C PRO A 8 -15.59 -12.72 -1.51
N GLU A 9 -14.48 -13.39 -1.20
CA GLU A 9 -13.57 -13.09 -0.08
C GLU A 9 -12.47 -12.09 -0.45
N GLY A 10 -12.56 -11.50 -1.65
CA GLY A 10 -11.61 -10.49 -2.11
C GLY A 10 -11.66 -9.18 -1.33
N THR A 11 -10.69 -8.31 -1.62
CA THR A 11 -10.60 -6.96 -1.06
C THR A 11 -11.70 -6.07 -1.65
N PRO A 12 -12.45 -5.29 -0.86
CA PRO A 12 -13.45 -4.35 -1.37
C PRO A 12 -12.88 -3.33 -2.38
N MET A 13 -13.69 -2.91 -3.37
CA MET A 13 -13.28 -1.93 -4.40
C MET A 13 -12.80 -0.60 -3.79
N GLU A 14 -13.44 -0.15 -2.71
CA GLU A 14 -13.12 1.10 -2.01
C GLU A 14 -11.65 1.19 -1.56
N VAL A 15 -10.99 0.06 -1.26
CA VAL A 15 -9.57 0.05 -0.90
C VAL A 15 -8.72 0.44 -2.11
N PHE A 16 -9.05 -0.06 -3.30
CA PHE A 16 -8.36 0.29 -4.54
C PHE A 16 -8.65 1.74 -4.95
N ASP A 17 -9.88 2.21 -4.76
CA ASP A 17 -10.24 3.60 -5.01
C ASP A 17 -9.52 4.56 -4.07
N GLY A 18 -9.31 4.16 -2.81
CA GLY A 18 -8.45 4.87 -1.88
C GLY A 18 -7.02 5.03 -2.40
N PHE A 19 -6.41 3.94 -2.89
CA PHE A 19 -5.08 4.01 -3.50
C PHE A 19 -5.03 4.87 -4.76
N ARG A 20 -6.03 4.78 -5.64
CA ARG A 20 -6.12 5.63 -6.85
C ARG A 20 -6.20 7.10 -6.47
N THR A 21 -7.01 7.44 -5.48
CA THR A 21 -7.19 8.80 -4.97
C THR A 21 -5.90 9.33 -4.35
N ALA A 22 -5.24 8.56 -3.48
CA ALA A 22 -3.99 8.95 -2.84
C ALA A 22 -2.85 9.14 -3.86
N LEU A 23 -2.71 8.20 -4.80
CA LEU A 23 -1.75 8.29 -5.90
C LEU A 23 -1.98 9.56 -6.75
N ALA A 24 -3.23 9.84 -7.11
CA ALA A 24 -3.58 11.01 -7.91
C ALA A 24 -3.38 12.34 -7.17
N GLY A 25 -3.64 12.36 -5.85
CA GLY A 25 -3.51 13.55 -5.02
C GLY A 25 -2.06 13.93 -4.72
N ASN A 26 -1.20 12.96 -4.39
CA ASN A 26 0.22 13.19 -4.18
C ASN A 26 1.03 11.90 -4.42
N ARG A 27 1.44 11.69 -5.67
CA ARG A 27 2.18 10.49 -6.07
C ARG A 27 3.50 10.30 -5.31
N ALA A 28 4.23 11.39 -5.05
CA ALA A 28 5.52 11.32 -4.38
C ALA A 28 5.36 10.83 -2.93
N GLN A 29 4.38 11.37 -2.20
CA GLN A 29 4.09 10.92 -0.83
C GLN A 29 3.55 9.49 -0.83
N PHE A 30 2.66 9.15 -1.77
CA PHE A 30 2.12 7.79 -1.88
C PHE A 30 3.22 6.73 -2.03
N TYR A 31 4.27 6.99 -2.83
CA TYR A 31 5.40 6.07 -2.98
C TYR A 31 6.35 6.02 -1.78
N ARG A 32 6.24 6.95 -0.81
CA ARG A 32 6.87 6.82 0.50
C ARG A 32 6.00 6.02 1.48
N ASP A 33 4.70 6.28 1.47
CA ASP A 33 3.75 5.73 2.44
C ASP A 33 3.48 4.24 2.25
N VAL A 34 3.39 3.77 1.00
CA VAL A 34 3.15 2.34 0.73
C VAL A 34 4.29 1.47 1.27
N PRO A 35 5.57 1.69 0.91
CA PRO A 35 6.66 0.84 1.40
C PRO A 35 7.01 1.07 2.87
N SER A 36 6.59 2.18 3.50
CA SER A 36 6.84 2.45 4.93
C SER A 36 5.96 1.65 5.88
N GLY A 37 4.86 1.08 5.36
CA GLY A 37 3.90 0.31 6.16
C GLY A 37 3.90 -1.19 5.84
N PRO A 38 2.71 -1.80 5.65
CA PRO A 38 2.56 -3.25 5.54
C PRO A 38 3.15 -3.87 4.28
N PHE A 39 3.38 -3.08 3.22
CA PHE A 39 3.92 -3.60 1.97
C PHE A 39 5.32 -4.19 2.15
N SER A 40 6.17 -3.53 2.93
CA SER A 40 7.52 -4.01 3.28
C SER A 40 7.57 -4.67 4.66
N GLY A 41 6.43 -4.81 5.35
CA GLY A 41 6.35 -5.38 6.70
C GLY A 41 6.97 -4.51 7.81
N PHE A 42 7.23 -3.22 7.54
CA PHE A 42 7.83 -2.30 8.51
C PHE A 42 6.85 -1.83 9.60
N ASN A 43 5.57 -2.16 9.47
CA ASN A 43 4.56 -1.95 10.50
C ASN A 43 4.51 -3.07 11.56
N ARG A 44 5.38 -4.08 11.48
CA ARG A 44 5.48 -5.17 12.47
C ARG A 44 6.38 -4.74 13.63
N GLU A 45 6.13 -5.25 14.83
CA GLU A 45 6.90 -4.89 16.03
C GLU A 45 8.41 -5.18 15.91
N ASP A 46 8.78 -6.19 15.11
CA ASP A 46 10.16 -6.61 14.82
C ASP A 46 10.67 -6.16 13.44
N GLY A 47 9.90 -5.31 12.74
CA GLY A 47 10.23 -4.82 11.41
C GLY A 47 11.46 -3.90 11.41
N ALA A 48 12.59 -4.39 10.89
CA ALA A 48 13.77 -3.55 10.66
C ALA A 48 13.53 -2.61 9.47
N VAL A 49 13.36 -1.31 9.72
CA VAL A 49 13.17 -0.32 8.67
C VAL A 49 14.46 -0.15 7.85
N HIS A 50 14.36 -0.36 6.55
CA HIS A 50 15.45 -0.12 5.61
C HIS A 50 15.18 1.16 4.82
N GLU A 51 15.90 2.24 5.17
CA GLU A 51 15.71 3.54 4.51
C GLU A 51 15.90 3.45 2.98
N GLY A 52 16.89 2.67 2.52
CA GLY A 52 17.10 2.45 1.09
C GLY A 52 15.88 1.88 0.37
N VAL A 53 15.04 1.08 1.04
CA VAL A 53 13.78 0.57 0.48
C VAL A 53 12.72 1.67 0.37
N LEU A 54 12.65 2.57 1.36
CA LEU A 54 11.73 3.71 1.35
C LEU A 54 12.07 4.75 0.28
N GLN A 55 13.36 4.87 -0.06
CA GLN A 55 13.85 5.82 -1.07
C GLN A 55 13.94 5.25 -2.49
N ASN A 56 13.53 4.00 -2.71
CA ASN A 56 13.74 3.30 -3.99
C ASN A 56 12.66 3.59 -5.04
N TRP A 57 12.35 4.87 -5.29
CA TRP A 57 11.33 5.34 -6.25
C TRP A 57 11.61 6.76 -6.76
#